data_AF-A0A8B6ER09-F1
#
_entry.id   AF-A0A8B6ER09-F1
#
_cell.length_a   1.000
_cell.length_b   1.000
_cell.length_c   1.000
_cell.angle_alpha   90.00
_cell.angle_beta   90.00
_cell.angle_gamma   90.00
#
_symmetry.space_group_name_H-M   'P 1'
#
loop_
_entity.id
_entity.type
_entity.pdbx_description
1 polymer ?
#
loop_
_entity_poly.entity_id
_entity_poly.type
_entity_poly.pdbx_seq_one_letter_code
_entity_poly.pdbx_strand_id
1 'polypeptide(L)'
;MVLALLIIINTTFKWIVIAQHNLTPYGTATQSSWLDGGIGHAQFAIQPPISNAFSMTICTHTNLSDKPAWWMFQFSFGSAFITEVQIYYRHGAAYRMDGFKLYVTNTSTVPPDGYLCYEDPDPGFPNITQTIPCFQFGKYVIYYDTKGDGTYGPLVELCYVAIYGCPRGMWGPNCNNACSSLCVNQHCHPGNGSCVYGCDPQQCLYTKCNIYTGACTKGCANGWEGQYCLCTRCRYIF
;
A
#
# COMPACT_ATOMS: atom_id res chain seq x y z
N MET A 1 -16.49 48.59 -31.51
CA MET A 1 -17.28 47.45 -31.02
C MET A 1 -16.36 46.25 -30.97
N VAL A 2 -15.76 45.97 -29.80
CA VAL A 2 -15.03 44.70 -29.56
C VAL A 2 -15.38 44.29 -28.13
N LEU A 3 -16.23 43.28 -28.00
CA LEU A 3 -16.60 42.65 -26.75
C LEU A 3 -15.46 41.69 -26.38
N ALA A 4 -14.72 41.96 -25.30
CA ALA A 4 -13.81 40.99 -24.72
C ALA A 4 -14.61 40.05 -23.81
N LEU A 5 -14.81 38.80 -24.27
CA LEU A 5 -15.43 37.74 -23.47
C LEU A 5 -14.40 37.27 -22.42
N LEU A 6 -14.64 37.58 -21.14
CA LEU A 6 -13.91 36.98 -20.02
C LEU A 6 -14.44 35.56 -19.79
N ILE A 7 -13.68 34.56 -20.22
CA ILE A 7 -13.93 33.15 -19.92
C ILE A 7 -13.43 32.90 -18.50
N ILE A 8 -14.35 32.82 -17.54
CA ILE A 8 -14.05 32.37 -16.17
C ILE A 8 -13.94 30.85 -16.21
N ILE A 9 -12.71 30.34 -16.30
CA ILE A 9 -12.44 28.91 -16.14
C ILE A 9 -12.62 28.58 -14.66
N ASN A 10 -13.78 28.04 -14.30
CA ASN A 10 -14.05 27.53 -12.95
C ASN A 10 -13.33 26.20 -12.77
N THR A 11 -12.02 26.24 -12.51
CA THR A 11 -11.28 25.04 -12.09
C THR A 11 -11.68 24.74 -10.65
N THR A 12 -12.67 23.86 -10.47
CA THR A 12 -12.85 23.21 -9.17
C THR A 12 -11.57 22.43 -8.88
N PHE A 13 -10.67 22.99 -8.09
CA PHE A 13 -9.62 22.23 -7.43
C PHE A 13 -10.33 21.22 -6.53
N LYS A 14 -10.59 20.02 -7.06
CA LYS A 14 -10.89 18.86 -6.23
C LYS A 14 -9.61 18.57 -5.46
N TRP A 15 -9.52 19.10 -4.26
CA TRP A 15 -8.63 18.56 -3.25
C TRP A 15 -9.01 17.08 -3.11
N ILE A 16 -8.20 16.20 -3.68
CA ILE A 16 -8.25 14.80 -3.33
C ILE A 16 -7.92 14.79 -1.84
N VAL A 17 -8.91 14.56 -0.99
CA VAL A 17 -8.65 14.26 0.41
C VAL A 17 -7.86 12.97 0.39
N ILE A 18 -6.55 13.07 0.59
CA ILE A 18 -5.67 11.90 0.68
C ILE A 18 -5.97 11.27 2.04
N ALA A 19 -7.03 10.47 2.11
CA ALA A 19 -7.38 9.67 3.27
C ALA A 19 -6.46 8.44 3.38
N GLN A 20 -5.14 8.65 3.24
CA GLN A 20 -4.14 7.60 3.33
C GLN A 20 -3.28 7.85 4.57
N HIS A 21 -3.20 6.84 5.43
CA HIS A 21 -2.40 6.89 6.65
C HIS A 21 -1.06 6.20 6.39
N ASN A 22 0.04 6.79 6.88
CA ASN A 22 1.35 6.15 6.81
C ASN A 22 1.41 5.04 7.88
N LEU A 23 1.44 3.79 7.43
CA LEU A 23 1.44 2.59 8.25
C LEU A 23 2.85 2.14 8.69
N THR A 24 3.91 2.74 8.13
CA THR A 24 5.31 2.38 8.42
C THR A 24 5.65 2.37 9.92
N PRO A 25 5.16 3.33 10.76
CA PRO A 25 5.44 3.30 12.20
C PRO A 25 4.86 2.09 12.95
N TYR A 26 3.98 1.32 12.31
CA TYR A 26 3.21 0.23 12.93
C TYR A 26 3.64 -1.14 12.41
N GLY A 27 4.94 -1.35 12.28
CA GLY A 27 5.52 -2.62 11.86
C GLY A 27 6.98 -2.77 12.23
N THR A 28 7.57 -3.86 11.74
CA THR A 28 8.98 -4.18 11.93
C THR A 28 9.60 -4.56 10.58
N ALA A 29 10.89 -4.27 10.43
CA ALA A 29 11.64 -4.63 9.23
C ALA A 29 12.71 -5.70 9.47
N THR A 30 12.94 -6.55 8.47
CA THR A 30 14.06 -7.50 8.37
C THR A 30 14.66 -7.44 6.96
N GLN A 31 15.85 -8.02 6.77
CA GLN A 31 16.54 -8.03 5.48
C GLN A 31 17.47 -9.25 5.36
N SER A 32 17.98 -9.51 4.16
CA SER A 32 18.84 -10.67 3.84
C SER A 32 20.11 -10.75 4.70
N SER A 33 20.80 -9.62 4.86
CA SER A 33 22.02 -9.46 5.64
C SER A 33 22.23 -7.99 5.99
N TRP A 34 23.26 -7.65 6.76
CA TRP A 34 23.69 -6.26 6.95
C TRP A 34 25.15 -6.10 6.56
N LEU A 35 25.56 -4.86 6.26
CA LEU A 35 26.96 -4.55 5.99
C LEU A 35 27.84 -4.90 7.21
N ASP A 36 29.00 -5.49 6.95
CA ASP A 36 29.97 -5.85 7.99
C ASP A 36 30.30 -4.67 8.90
N GLY A 37 30.38 -4.94 10.21
CA GLY A 37 30.53 -3.91 11.24
C GLY A 37 29.23 -3.42 11.87
N GLY A 38 28.07 -4.02 11.52
CA GLY A 38 26.80 -3.78 12.22
C GLY A 38 26.12 -2.46 11.84
N ILE A 39 26.32 -1.99 10.61
CA ILE A 39 25.72 -0.77 10.08
C ILE A 39 24.64 -1.17 9.07
N GLY A 40 23.62 -0.32 8.87
CA GLY A 40 22.61 -0.54 7.84
C GLY A 40 21.49 -1.51 8.22
N HIS A 41 21.08 -1.52 9.49
CA HIS A 41 19.97 -2.35 9.98
C HIS A 41 18.67 -2.08 9.22
N ALA A 42 17.89 -3.14 8.97
CA ALA A 42 16.60 -3.09 8.27
C ALA A 42 15.62 -2.04 8.83
N GLN A 43 15.68 -1.77 10.14
CA GLN A 43 14.80 -0.82 10.82
C GLN A 43 15.06 0.63 10.42
N PHE A 44 16.22 0.95 9.87
CA PHE A 44 16.52 2.32 9.45
C PHE A 44 15.58 2.78 8.33
N ALA A 45 15.12 1.89 7.45
CA ALA A 45 14.12 2.19 6.43
C ALA A 45 12.71 2.51 6.98
N ILE A 46 12.43 2.27 8.26
CA ILE A 46 11.10 2.56 8.85
C ILE A 46 11.12 3.72 9.84
N GLN A 47 12.29 4.32 10.04
CA GLN A 47 12.48 5.45 10.94
C GLN A 47 12.74 6.71 10.12
N PRO A 48 11.96 7.79 10.31
CA PRO A 48 12.24 9.03 9.61
C PRO A 48 13.64 9.53 9.96
N PRO A 49 14.43 10.01 8.98
CA PRO A 49 15.79 10.44 9.24
C PRO A 49 15.79 11.73 10.07
N ILE A 50 16.76 11.86 10.98
CA ILE A 50 16.92 13.05 11.85
C ILE A 50 17.23 14.32 11.02
N SER A 51 17.72 14.14 9.80
CA SER A 51 17.97 15.20 8.83
C SER A 51 17.63 14.73 7.42
N ASN A 52 17.47 15.66 6.46
CA ASN A 52 17.27 15.31 5.05
C ASN A 52 18.54 14.72 4.39
N ALA A 53 19.63 14.54 5.13
CA ALA A 53 20.89 14.01 4.64
C ALA A 53 20.97 12.49 4.86
N PHE A 54 20.83 11.74 3.78
CA PHE A 54 20.91 10.27 3.77
C PHE A 54 22.34 9.77 3.80
N SER A 55 22.76 9.20 4.93
CA SER A 55 24.07 8.56 5.14
C SER A 55 23.92 7.05 5.34
N MET A 56 25.04 6.30 5.25
CA MET A 56 25.03 4.85 5.50
C MET A 56 24.54 4.47 6.91
N THR A 57 24.61 5.39 7.89
CA THR A 57 24.19 5.11 9.27
C THR A 57 22.69 5.31 9.49
N ILE A 58 21.95 5.83 8.49
CA ILE A 58 20.50 6.05 8.57
C ILE A 58 19.71 5.39 7.45
N CYS A 59 20.39 4.71 6.52
CA CYS A 59 19.77 3.86 5.52
C CYS A 59 20.04 2.41 5.85
N THR A 60 19.17 1.50 5.40
CA THR A 60 19.50 0.08 5.39
C THR A 60 20.67 -0.16 4.45
N HIS A 61 21.41 -1.25 4.65
CA HIS A 61 22.47 -1.66 3.74
C HIS A 61 22.69 -3.17 3.89
N THR A 62 22.44 -3.95 2.85
CA THR A 62 22.81 -5.38 2.84
C THR A 62 24.28 -5.58 2.51
N ASN A 63 24.82 -6.77 2.71
CA ASN A 63 26.18 -7.08 2.28
C ASN A 63 26.28 -7.03 0.74
N LEU A 64 27.44 -6.62 0.21
CA LEU A 64 27.72 -6.56 -1.23
C LEU A 64 27.77 -7.94 -1.89
N SER A 65 27.92 -9.02 -1.11
CA SER A 65 27.94 -10.38 -1.63
C SER A 65 26.58 -11.06 -1.71
N ASP A 66 25.49 -10.40 -1.29
CA ASP A 66 24.16 -11.00 -1.24
C ASP A 66 23.66 -11.34 -2.65
N LYS A 67 23.13 -12.56 -2.81
CA LYS A 67 22.52 -13.05 -4.04
C LYS A 67 21.43 -14.07 -3.70
N PRO A 68 20.13 -13.72 -3.63
CA PRO A 68 19.51 -12.39 -3.81
C PRO A 68 19.62 -11.49 -2.56
N ALA A 69 19.38 -10.18 -2.73
CA ALA A 69 19.25 -9.22 -1.64
C ALA A 69 17.78 -8.82 -1.45
N TRP A 70 17.33 -8.68 -0.20
CA TRP A 70 15.92 -8.36 0.08
C TRP A 70 15.73 -7.60 1.39
N TRP A 71 14.63 -6.84 1.44
CA TRP A 71 14.13 -6.18 2.64
C TRP A 71 12.63 -6.43 2.78
N MET A 72 12.18 -6.69 4.00
CA MET A 72 10.82 -7.10 4.30
C MET A 72 10.28 -6.27 5.46
N PHE A 73 9.11 -5.67 5.23
CA PHE A 73 8.30 -5.06 6.26
C PHE A 73 7.17 -5.97 6.68
N GLN A 74 6.89 -6.05 7.98
CA GLN A 74 5.76 -6.77 8.55
C GLN A 74 4.89 -5.82 9.38
N PHE A 75 3.57 -5.78 9.11
CA PHE A 75 2.63 -5.06 9.97
C PHE A 75 2.49 -5.75 11.34
N SER A 76 2.45 -4.97 12.42
CA SER A 76 2.28 -5.48 13.79
C SER A 76 0.82 -5.87 14.10
N PHE A 77 -0.14 -5.31 13.37
CA PHE A 77 -1.58 -5.48 13.58
C PHE A 77 -2.25 -6.48 12.61
N GLY A 78 -1.45 -7.30 11.90
CA GLY A 78 -1.97 -8.30 10.97
C GLY A 78 -1.81 -7.88 9.51
N SER A 79 -2.87 -7.43 8.85
CA SER A 79 -2.84 -7.09 7.41
C SER A 79 -3.46 -5.72 7.14
N ALA A 80 -3.00 -5.09 6.06
CA ALA A 80 -3.49 -3.80 5.60
C ALA A 80 -3.87 -3.87 4.11
N PHE A 81 -4.78 -2.99 3.68
CA PHE A 81 -4.87 -2.64 2.26
C PHE A 81 -3.84 -1.55 1.99
N ILE A 82 -2.81 -1.90 1.22
CA ILE A 82 -1.86 -0.93 0.70
C ILE A 82 -2.52 -0.25 -0.50
N THR A 83 -2.31 1.04 -0.64
CA THR A 83 -2.63 1.81 -1.85
C THR A 83 -1.38 2.32 -2.55
N GLU A 84 -0.33 2.60 -1.78
CA GLU A 84 0.89 3.21 -2.29
C GLU A 84 2.07 2.88 -1.37
N VAL A 85 3.24 2.70 -1.96
CA VAL A 85 4.52 2.60 -1.26
C VAL A 85 5.45 3.66 -1.82
N GLN A 86 5.95 4.56 -0.96
CA GLN A 86 6.98 5.53 -1.34
C GLN A 86 8.32 5.08 -0.78
N ILE A 87 9.32 4.98 -1.64
CA ILE A 87 10.67 4.59 -1.30
C ILE A 87 11.58 5.81 -1.41
N TYR A 88 12.39 6.03 -0.39
CA TYR A 88 13.41 7.08 -0.34
C TYR A 88 14.78 6.41 -0.37
N TYR A 89 15.52 6.69 -1.43
CA TYR A 89 16.86 6.15 -1.64
C TYR A 89 17.93 7.09 -1.10
N ARG A 90 19.13 6.55 -0.93
CA ARG A 90 20.29 7.37 -0.60
C ARG A 90 20.66 8.26 -1.79
N HIS A 91 20.95 9.53 -1.51
CA HIS A 91 21.39 10.48 -2.52
C HIS A 91 22.65 9.99 -3.24
N GLY A 92 22.61 9.97 -4.58
CA GLY A 92 23.73 9.52 -5.41
C GLY A 92 23.97 8.01 -5.43
N ALA A 93 23.09 7.20 -4.86
CA ALA A 93 23.21 5.74 -4.79
C ALA A 93 22.01 4.99 -5.39
N ALA A 94 21.01 5.72 -5.92
CA ALA A 94 19.76 5.15 -6.41
C ALA A 94 19.94 4.19 -7.60
N TYR A 95 21.07 4.27 -8.31
CA TYR A 95 21.45 3.33 -9.39
C TYR A 95 21.64 1.89 -8.93
N ARG A 96 21.90 1.67 -7.63
CA ARG A 96 22.09 0.33 -7.05
C ARG A 96 20.80 -0.48 -6.99
N MET A 97 19.67 0.18 -7.21
CA MET A 97 18.34 -0.38 -7.07
C MET A 97 17.78 -0.86 -8.42
N ASP A 98 18.59 -0.93 -9.47
CA ASP A 98 18.19 -1.38 -10.81
C ASP A 98 17.61 -2.82 -10.76
N GLY A 99 16.49 -3.04 -11.42
CA GLY A 99 15.93 -4.37 -11.61
C GLY A 99 15.19 -4.97 -10.41
N PHE A 100 14.92 -4.17 -9.38
CA PHE A 100 14.21 -4.64 -8.19
C PHE A 100 12.73 -4.95 -8.45
N LYS A 101 12.17 -5.75 -7.55
CA LYS A 101 10.73 -6.07 -7.51
C LYS A 101 10.15 -5.73 -6.16
N LEU A 102 8.93 -5.21 -6.14
CA LEU A 102 8.16 -4.94 -4.94
C LEU A 102 6.94 -5.85 -4.87
N TYR A 103 6.78 -6.56 -3.77
CA TYR A 103 5.68 -7.49 -3.55
C TYR A 103 4.86 -7.12 -2.32
N VAL A 104 3.57 -7.44 -2.40
CA VAL A 104 2.67 -7.51 -1.24
C VAL A 104 2.21 -8.95 -1.09
N THR A 105 2.42 -9.55 0.09
CA THR A 105 2.05 -10.95 0.37
C THR A 105 1.51 -11.12 1.80
N ASN A 106 0.91 -12.27 2.07
CA ASN A 106 0.50 -12.71 3.40
C ASN A 106 1.50 -13.67 4.06
N THR A 107 2.51 -14.13 3.33
CA THR A 107 3.56 -15.03 3.83
C THR A 107 4.89 -14.28 3.94
N SER A 108 5.87 -14.86 4.64
CA SER A 108 7.22 -14.32 4.71
C SER A 108 8.19 -15.07 3.80
N THR A 109 7.72 -15.65 2.68
CA THR A 109 8.57 -16.45 1.81
C THR A 109 9.52 -15.56 1.00
N VAL A 110 10.73 -16.07 0.78
CA VAL A 110 11.74 -15.46 -0.10
C VAL A 110 12.29 -16.58 -1.01
N PRO A 111 12.11 -16.52 -2.33
CA PRO A 111 11.46 -15.47 -3.12
C PRO A 111 9.97 -15.24 -2.75
N PRO A 112 9.44 -14.02 -2.91
CA PRO A 112 8.04 -13.72 -2.59
C PRO A 112 7.04 -14.47 -3.49
N ASP A 113 5.97 -15.00 -2.90
CA ASP A 113 4.86 -15.71 -3.57
C ASP A 113 3.63 -14.83 -3.83
N GLY A 114 3.74 -13.52 -3.54
CA GLY A 114 2.63 -12.59 -3.51
C GLY A 114 2.36 -11.83 -4.80
N TYR A 115 1.56 -10.78 -4.66
CA TYR A 115 1.24 -9.87 -5.75
C TYR A 115 2.45 -8.99 -6.06
N LEU A 116 2.89 -9.01 -7.32
CA LEU A 116 3.93 -8.13 -7.84
C LEU A 116 3.34 -6.73 -8.06
N CYS A 117 3.64 -5.81 -7.15
CA CYS A 117 3.23 -4.41 -7.26
C CYS A 117 4.02 -3.67 -8.34
N TYR A 118 5.31 -3.99 -8.44
CA TYR A 118 6.25 -3.26 -9.28
C TYR A 118 7.42 -4.15 -9.65
N GLU A 119 7.85 -4.04 -10.91
CA GLU A 119 9.11 -4.55 -11.40
C GLU A 119 9.80 -3.39 -12.10
N ASP A 120 11.01 -3.08 -11.65
CA ASP A 120 11.79 -2.01 -12.25
C ASP A 120 12.12 -2.35 -13.71
N PRO A 121 11.82 -1.45 -14.66
CA PRO A 121 11.92 -1.76 -16.07
C PRO A 121 13.33 -1.74 -16.67
N ASP A 122 14.40 -1.40 -15.92
CA ASP A 122 15.81 -1.24 -16.39
C ASP A 122 15.88 -0.54 -17.79
N PRO A 123 15.96 0.81 -17.96
CA PRO A 123 17.04 1.64 -17.42
C PRO A 123 16.71 3.14 -17.16
N GLY A 124 17.22 3.68 -16.06
CA GLY A 124 17.30 5.12 -15.81
C GLY A 124 17.57 5.42 -14.34
N PHE A 125 18.51 6.31 -14.03
CA PHE A 125 18.77 6.72 -12.65
C PHE A 125 17.47 7.25 -12.03
N PRO A 126 16.93 6.58 -10.99
CA PRO A 126 15.63 6.96 -10.49
C PRO A 126 15.70 8.28 -9.74
N ASN A 127 14.54 8.95 -9.64
CA ASN A 127 14.36 10.02 -8.67
C ASN A 127 14.73 9.49 -7.28
N ILE A 128 15.33 10.33 -6.43
CA ILE A 128 15.68 9.97 -5.04
C ILE A 128 14.47 9.44 -4.24
N THR A 129 13.26 9.79 -4.69
CA THR A 129 12.00 9.28 -4.20
C THR A 129 11.25 8.60 -5.33
N GLN A 130 10.78 7.39 -5.09
CA GLN A 130 9.94 6.64 -6.02
C GLN A 130 8.60 6.32 -5.36
N THR A 131 7.51 6.69 -6.02
CA THR A 131 6.15 6.44 -5.57
C THR A 131 5.55 5.31 -6.41
N ILE A 132 5.21 4.20 -5.75
CA ILE A 132 4.72 2.97 -6.37
C ILE A 132 3.27 2.74 -5.94
N PRO A 133 2.28 2.93 -6.83
CA PRO A 133 0.90 2.55 -6.53
C PRO A 133 0.79 1.03 -6.41
N CYS A 134 0.19 0.54 -5.33
CA CYS A 134 -0.12 -0.88 -5.19
C CYS A 134 -1.40 -1.06 -4.40
N PHE A 135 -2.46 -1.54 -5.05
CA PHE A 135 -3.81 -1.66 -4.49
C PHE A 135 -4.10 -3.07 -4.02
N GLN A 136 -3.40 -3.52 -2.97
CA GLN A 136 -3.42 -4.92 -2.57
C GLN A 136 -3.45 -5.11 -1.05
N PHE A 137 -4.15 -6.16 -0.60
CA PHE A 137 -4.06 -6.62 0.79
C PHE A 137 -2.84 -7.50 1.02
N GLY A 138 -2.12 -7.23 2.12
CA GLY A 138 -1.07 -8.10 2.60
C GLY A 138 -0.66 -7.83 4.05
N LYS A 139 0.10 -8.77 4.59
CA LYS A 139 0.78 -8.67 5.89
C LYS A 139 2.23 -8.18 5.74
N TYR A 140 2.82 -8.43 4.58
CA TYR A 140 4.20 -8.11 4.28
C TYR A 140 4.32 -7.26 3.02
N VAL A 141 5.24 -6.31 3.04
CA VAL A 141 5.76 -5.61 1.85
C VAL A 141 7.21 -6.03 1.69
N ILE A 142 7.57 -6.58 0.53
CA ILE A 142 8.90 -7.15 0.29
C ILE A 142 9.54 -6.48 -0.92
N TYR A 143 10.67 -5.82 -0.68
CA TYR A 143 11.62 -5.42 -1.70
C TYR A 143 12.54 -6.61 -1.98
N TYR A 144 12.66 -7.01 -3.25
CA TYR A 144 13.40 -8.18 -3.66
C TYR A 144 14.21 -7.91 -4.91
N ASP A 145 15.53 -8.10 -4.84
CA ASP A 145 16.44 -7.86 -5.95
C ASP A 145 17.33 -9.09 -6.21
N THR A 146 17.42 -9.46 -7.49
CA THR A 146 18.22 -10.58 -8.00
C THR A 146 19.24 -10.14 -9.04
N LYS A 147 19.14 -8.90 -9.54
CA LYS A 147 19.95 -8.37 -10.64
C LYS A 147 21.03 -7.45 -10.09
N GLY A 148 20.61 -6.39 -9.40
CA GLY A 148 21.45 -5.24 -9.05
C GLY A 148 22.05 -4.52 -10.27
N ASP A 149 22.99 -3.62 -10.01
CA ASP A 149 23.58 -2.70 -11.01
C ASP A 149 24.64 -3.33 -11.95
N GLY A 150 24.80 -4.66 -11.93
CA GLY A 150 25.80 -5.39 -12.68
C GLY A 150 27.26 -5.23 -12.22
N THR A 151 27.58 -4.25 -11.36
CA THR A 151 28.93 -4.03 -10.82
C THR A 151 29.09 -4.65 -9.44
N TYR A 152 28.14 -4.41 -8.54
CA TYR A 152 28.15 -4.88 -7.17
C TYR A 152 27.15 -6.02 -6.93
N GLY A 153 26.27 -6.32 -7.89
CA GLY A 153 25.17 -7.28 -7.70
C GLY A 153 24.00 -6.67 -6.92
N PRO A 154 22.98 -7.47 -6.58
CA PRO A 154 21.79 -6.95 -5.93
C PRO A 154 22.12 -6.41 -4.54
N LEU A 155 21.71 -5.17 -4.26
CA LEU A 155 22.02 -4.46 -3.03
C LEU A 155 20.79 -3.70 -2.55
N VAL A 156 20.45 -3.85 -1.28
CA VAL A 156 19.38 -3.07 -0.65
C VAL A 156 20.01 -1.91 0.12
N GLU A 157 19.71 -0.69 -0.28
CA GLU A 157 20.11 0.55 0.41
C GLU A 157 18.93 1.53 0.46
N LEU A 158 17.98 1.26 1.37
CA LEU A 158 16.72 2.00 1.52
C LEU A 158 16.80 2.93 2.73
N CYS A 159 16.52 4.21 2.55
CA CYS A 159 16.61 5.17 3.64
C CYS A 159 15.30 5.42 4.37
N TYR A 160 14.18 5.39 3.65
CA TYR A 160 12.87 5.37 4.26
C TYR A 160 11.87 4.71 3.31
N VAL A 161 10.91 3.98 3.85
CA VAL A 161 9.82 3.34 3.09
C VAL A 161 8.52 3.74 3.76
N ALA A 162 7.74 4.62 3.13
CA ALA A 162 6.43 5.03 3.60
C ALA A 162 5.36 4.15 2.94
N ILE A 163 4.63 3.38 3.75
CA ILE A 163 3.59 2.46 3.28
C ILE A 163 2.25 3.09 3.59
N TYR A 164 1.52 3.48 2.56
CA TYR A 164 0.24 4.16 2.68
C TYR A 164 -0.92 3.20 2.48
N GLY A 165 -1.89 3.27 3.38
CA GLY A 165 -3.06 2.40 3.34
C GLY A 165 -3.92 2.51 4.58
N CYS A 166 -4.69 1.46 4.85
CA CYS A 166 -5.37 1.28 6.13
C CYS A 166 -5.34 -0.17 6.62
N PRO A 167 -5.37 -0.40 7.96
CA PRO A 167 -5.61 -1.72 8.51
C PRO A 167 -6.85 -2.36 7.91
N ARG A 168 -6.84 -3.69 7.81
CA ARG A 168 -8.01 -4.45 7.35
C ARG A 168 -9.26 -4.04 8.13
N GLY A 169 -10.36 -3.79 7.42
CA GLY A 169 -11.63 -3.39 8.02
C GLY A 169 -11.76 -1.89 8.31
N MET A 170 -10.76 -1.08 7.97
CA MET A 170 -10.76 0.37 8.23
C MET A 170 -10.53 1.20 6.96
N TRP A 171 -11.07 2.42 6.93
CA TRP A 171 -10.88 3.39 5.86
C TRP A 171 -11.03 4.83 6.37
N GLY A 172 -10.84 5.79 5.47
CA GLY A 172 -11.01 7.22 5.73
C GLY A 172 -9.77 7.86 6.34
N PRO A 173 -9.85 9.16 6.68
CA PRO A 173 -8.74 9.90 7.28
C PRO A 173 -8.26 9.20 8.55
N ASN A 174 -6.95 8.92 8.62
CA ASN A 174 -6.31 8.17 9.71
C ASN A 174 -6.92 6.79 9.99
N CYS A 175 -7.64 6.20 9.02
CA CYS A 175 -8.28 4.89 9.16
C CYS A 175 -9.27 4.80 10.33
N ASN A 176 -10.04 5.87 10.58
CA ASN A 176 -10.96 5.96 11.71
C ASN A 176 -12.38 5.43 11.42
N ASN A 177 -12.70 5.12 10.16
CA ASN A 177 -14.01 4.60 9.81
C ASN A 177 -13.95 3.09 9.59
N ALA A 178 -14.89 2.36 10.16
CA ALA A 178 -15.04 0.94 9.86
C ALA A 178 -15.55 0.74 8.42
N CYS A 179 -15.02 -0.28 7.74
CA CYS A 179 -15.61 -0.78 6.51
C CYS A 179 -17.05 -1.23 6.75
N SER A 180 -17.89 -1.13 5.72
CA SER A 180 -19.23 -1.73 5.78
C SER A 180 -19.13 -3.23 6.07
N SER A 181 -20.01 -3.72 6.95
CA SER A 181 -20.14 -5.17 7.23
C SER A 181 -20.56 -5.97 6.00
N LEU A 182 -21.05 -5.29 4.96
CA LEU A 182 -21.42 -5.89 3.69
C LEU A 182 -20.22 -6.12 2.77
N CYS A 183 -19.06 -5.50 3.01
CA CYS A 183 -17.89 -5.77 2.17
C CYS A 183 -17.40 -7.19 2.43
N VAL A 184 -17.19 -7.97 1.36
CA VAL A 184 -16.61 -9.31 1.45
C VAL A 184 -15.35 -9.22 2.29
N ASN A 185 -15.22 -10.06 3.32
CA ASN A 185 -14.03 -10.12 4.17
C ASN A 185 -13.69 -8.81 4.93
N GLN A 186 -14.64 -7.86 5.02
CA GLN A 186 -14.43 -6.49 5.50
C GLN A 186 -13.34 -5.74 4.73
N HIS A 187 -13.31 -5.95 3.42
CA HIS A 187 -12.31 -5.39 2.54
C HIS A 187 -12.85 -4.18 1.79
N CYS A 188 -12.43 -3.00 2.22
CA CYS A 188 -12.78 -1.75 1.58
C CYS A 188 -11.57 -0.89 1.24
N HIS A 189 -11.75 0.02 0.29
CA HIS A 189 -10.71 0.91 -0.21
C HIS A 189 -10.42 2.02 0.81
N PRO A 190 -9.16 2.24 1.23
CA PRO A 190 -8.80 3.20 2.28
C PRO A 190 -9.30 4.63 2.02
N GLY A 191 -9.30 5.07 0.77
CA GLY A 191 -9.66 6.45 0.42
C GLY A 191 -11.16 6.76 0.46
N ASN A 192 -12.05 5.78 0.29
CA ASN A 192 -13.48 6.06 0.08
C ASN A 192 -14.45 5.01 0.68
N GLY A 193 -13.94 3.92 1.27
CA GLY A 193 -14.78 2.91 1.92
C GLY A 193 -15.51 1.96 0.98
N SER A 194 -15.30 2.05 -0.35
CA SER A 194 -15.91 1.13 -1.32
C SER A 194 -15.37 -0.29 -1.18
N CYS A 195 -16.19 -1.31 -1.42
CA CYS A 195 -15.76 -2.70 -1.27
C CYS A 195 -14.90 -3.15 -2.45
N VAL A 196 -13.65 -3.55 -2.19
CA VAL A 196 -12.66 -3.85 -3.27
C VAL A 196 -12.81 -5.24 -3.86
N TYR A 197 -13.36 -6.20 -3.10
CA TYR A 197 -13.68 -7.55 -3.59
C TYR A 197 -15.19 -7.78 -3.75
N GLY A 198 -15.93 -6.67 -3.87
CA GLY A 198 -17.39 -6.69 -3.88
C GLY A 198 -17.99 -6.79 -2.48
N CYS A 199 -19.31 -6.79 -2.45
CA CYS A 199 -20.11 -6.93 -1.25
C CYS A 199 -20.63 -8.36 -1.16
N ASP A 200 -20.65 -8.95 0.05
CA ASP A 200 -21.33 -10.21 0.33
C ASP A 200 -22.83 -9.91 0.38
N PRO A 201 -23.58 -10.20 -0.67
CA PRO A 201 -24.94 -9.76 -0.82
C PRO A 201 -25.86 -10.89 -0.37
N GLN A 202 -25.68 -11.37 0.87
CA GLN A 202 -26.49 -12.49 1.40
C GLN A 202 -27.99 -12.26 1.20
N GLN A 203 -28.41 -11.00 1.07
CA GLN A 203 -29.80 -10.58 0.96
C GLN A 203 -30.10 -9.75 -0.30
N CYS A 204 -29.15 -9.56 -1.22
CA CYS A 204 -29.50 -9.00 -2.53
C CYS A 204 -30.03 -10.08 -3.46
N LEU A 205 -31.02 -9.74 -4.27
CA LEU A 205 -31.47 -10.63 -5.34
C LEU A 205 -30.34 -10.93 -6.32
N TYR A 206 -30.24 -12.21 -6.68
CA TYR A 206 -29.22 -12.76 -7.59
C TYR A 206 -27.77 -12.43 -7.18
N THR A 207 -27.55 -12.17 -5.89
CA THR A 207 -26.24 -11.78 -5.35
C THR A 207 -25.61 -10.57 -6.07
N LYS A 208 -26.44 -9.65 -6.59
CA LYS A 208 -25.99 -8.45 -7.33
C LYS A 208 -26.01 -7.18 -6.48
N CYS A 209 -24.84 -6.72 -6.11
CA CYS A 209 -24.65 -5.43 -5.43
C CYS A 209 -23.72 -4.49 -6.22
N ASN A 210 -23.88 -3.19 -6.00
CA ASN A 210 -23.00 -2.16 -6.52
C ASN A 210 -21.71 -2.17 -5.70
N ILE A 211 -20.57 -2.36 -6.36
CA ILE A 211 -19.27 -2.50 -5.68
C ILE A 211 -18.81 -1.22 -4.97
N TYR A 212 -19.26 -0.05 -5.43
CA TYR A 212 -18.90 1.24 -4.85
C TYR A 212 -19.77 1.60 -3.66
N THR A 213 -21.07 1.37 -3.80
CA THR A 213 -22.05 1.79 -2.81
C THR A 213 -22.54 0.66 -1.94
N GLY A 214 -22.14 -0.60 -2.16
CA GLY A 214 -22.70 -1.77 -1.45
C GLY A 214 -24.20 -2.03 -1.72
N ALA A 215 -24.82 -1.27 -2.63
CA ALA A 215 -26.27 -1.25 -2.79
C ALA A 215 -26.76 -2.40 -3.66
N CYS A 216 -27.84 -3.06 -3.26
CA CYS A 216 -28.42 -4.15 -4.04
C CYS A 216 -29.07 -3.62 -5.32
N THR A 217 -28.42 -3.87 -6.46
CA THR A 217 -28.84 -3.33 -7.78
C THR A 217 -30.09 -3.99 -8.34
N LYS A 218 -30.45 -5.17 -7.82
CA LYS A 218 -31.62 -5.94 -8.23
C LYS A 218 -32.68 -6.05 -7.15
N GLY A 219 -32.56 -5.28 -6.07
CA GLY A 219 -33.47 -5.33 -4.92
C GLY A 219 -33.09 -6.43 -3.92
N CYS A 220 -34.01 -6.68 -2.99
CA CYS A 220 -33.77 -7.51 -1.80
C CYS A 220 -34.51 -8.85 -1.86
N ALA A 221 -33.93 -9.87 -1.23
CA ALA A 221 -34.63 -11.10 -0.90
C ALA A 221 -35.86 -10.80 -0.01
N ASN A 222 -36.86 -11.68 -0.04
CA ASN A 222 -38.08 -11.51 0.76
C ASN A 222 -37.75 -11.32 2.25
N GLY A 223 -38.34 -10.30 2.87
CA GLY A 223 -38.13 -9.96 4.28
C GLY A 223 -37.02 -8.93 4.56
N TRP A 224 -36.37 -8.43 3.51
CA TRP A 224 -35.30 -7.44 3.61
C TRP A 224 -35.67 -6.16 2.87
N GLU A 225 -35.26 -5.02 3.42
CA GLU A 225 -35.69 -3.70 2.97
C GLU A 225 -34.51 -2.72 2.85
N GLY A 226 -34.69 -1.66 2.06
CA GLY A 226 -33.72 -0.58 1.90
C GLY A 226 -32.61 -0.85 0.86
N GLN A 227 -31.80 0.16 0.59
CA GLN A 227 -30.77 0.14 -0.46
C GLN A 227 -29.70 -0.95 -0.27
N TYR A 228 -29.54 -1.41 0.97
CA TYR A 228 -28.53 -2.38 1.40
C TYR A 228 -29.14 -3.72 1.82
N CYS A 229 -30.46 -3.88 1.68
CA CYS A 229 -31.21 -5.06 2.15
C CYS A 229 -30.85 -5.40 3.60
N LEU A 230 -31.14 -4.46 4.51
CA LEU A 230 -30.94 -4.62 5.95
C LEU A 230 -32.23 -5.13 6.59
N CYS A 231 -32.10 -5.90 7.67
CA CYS A 231 -33.27 -6.43 8.35
C CYS A 231 -33.88 -5.36 9.27
N THR A 232 -34.92 -4.69 8.80
CA THR A 232 -35.67 -3.64 9.51
C THR A 232 -36.62 -4.20 10.57
N ARG A 233 -36.96 -5.49 10.51
CA ARG A 233 -37.92 -6.16 11.41
C ARG A 233 -37.39 -7.41 12.12
N CYS A 234 -36.11 -7.71 12.04
CA CYS A 234 -35.48 -8.74 12.87
C CYS A 234 -35.38 -8.20 14.30
N ARG A 235 -36.48 -8.23 15.05
CA ARG A 235 -36.37 -8.21 16.50
C ARG A 235 -35.59 -9.45 16.90
N TYR A 236 -34.44 -9.27 17.53
CA TYR A 236 -33.69 -10.32 18.18
C TYR A 236 -34.65 -11.19 18.99
N ILE A 237 -34.85 -12.44 18.58
CA ILE A 237 -35.43 -13.46 19.43
C ILE A 237 -34.24 -14.02 20.21
N PHE A 238 -34.08 -13.55 21.45
CA PHE A 238 -33.27 -14.21 22.47
C PHE A 238 -34.00 -15.46 22.96
#